data_AF-A0A399XCZ7-F1
#
_entry.id   AF-A0A399XCZ7-F1
#
_cell.length_a   1.000
_cell.length_b   1.000
_cell.length_c   1.000
_cell.angle_alpha   90.00
_cell.angle_beta   90.00
_cell.angle_gamma   90.00
#
_symmetry.space_group_name_H-M   'P 1'
#
loop_
_entity.id
_entity.type
_entity.pdbx_description
1 polymer ?
#
loop_
_entity_poly.entity_id
_entity_poly.type
_entity_poly.pdbx_seq_one_letter_code
_entity_poly.pdbx_strand_id
1 'polypeptide(L)'
;MSAMVISSLDRFIGMAKKLESSGVTNIHLCYAKGTANLDLSVVALVPFVDYVIVGEDAHRLPYLKHIITEAHLRQIPVLPEERITAVKSNNG
;
A
#
# COMPACT_ATOMS: atom_id res chain seq x y z
N MET A 1 3.01 -1.81 -13.31
CA MET A 1 1.90 -1.51 -12.38
C MET A 1 2.43 -0.70 -11.21
N SER A 2 1.60 0.15 -10.61
CA SER A 2 1.91 1.01 -9.48
C SER A 2 1.06 0.68 -8.25
N ALA A 3 1.64 0.82 -7.07
CA ALA A 3 0.98 0.52 -5.81
C ALA A 3 1.29 1.57 -4.75
N MET A 4 0.29 1.91 -3.94
CA MET A 4 0.52 2.57 -2.65
C MET A 4 0.51 1.51 -1.55
N VAL A 5 1.54 1.46 -0.73
CA VAL A 5 1.63 0.54 0.42
C VAL A 5 1.54 1.33 1.71
N ILE A 6 0.59 0.97 2.56
CA ILE A 6 0.34 1.62 3.84
C ILE A 6 0.76 0.64 4.95
N SER A 7 1.91 0.86 5.58
CA SER A 7 2.44 -0.04 6.63
C SER A 7 3.61 0.57 7.40
N SER A 8 4.14 -0.13 8.41
CA SER A 8 5.50 0.13 8.88
C SER A 8 6.56 -0.19 7.81
N LEU A 9 7.76 0.33 8.02
CA LEU A 9 8.91 0.07 7.16
C LEU A 9 9.31 -1.42 7.16
N ASP A 10 9.24 -2.08 8.32
CA ASP A 10 9.65 -3.48 8.46
C ASP A 10 8.76 -4.41 7.62
N ARG A 11 7.44 -4.19 7.66
CA ARG A 11 6.49 -4.95 6.82
C ARG A 11 6.62 -4.59 5.35
N PHE A 12 6.84 -3.31 5.05
CA PHE A 12 7.01 -2.83 3.68
C PHE A 12 8.11 -3.60 2.95
N ILE A 13 9.26 -3.83 3.57
CA ILE A 13 10.38 -4.55 2.95
C ILE A 13 9.96 -5.94 2.46
N GLY A 14 9.15 -6.66 3.25
CA GLY A 14 8.61 -7.95 2.87
C GLY A 14 7.57 -7.88 1.74
N MET A 15 6.71 -6.86 1.76
CA MET A 15 5.70 -6.64 0.73
C MET A 15 6.29 -6.17 -0.60
N ALA A 16 7.27 -5.26 -0.57
CA ALA A 16 7.91 -4.70 -1.75
C ALA A 16 8.47 -5.80 -2.65
N LYS A 17 9.19 -6.78 -2.08
CA LYS A 17 9.72 -7.94 -2.83
C LYS A 17 8.62 -8.76 -3.50
N LYS A 18 7.49 -8.99 -2.81
CA LYS A 18 6.35 -9.76 -3.35
C LYS A 18 5.66 -8.99 -4.48
N LEU A 19 5.51 -7.67 -4.31
CA LEU A 19 4.96 -6.77 -5.32
C LEU A 19 5.86 -6.72 -6.55
N GLU A 20 7.17 -6.53 -6.40
CA GLU A 20 8.13 -6.55 -7.50
C GLU A 20 8.07 -7.87 -8.27
N SER A 21 8.04 -8.99 -7.56
CA SER A 21 7.90 -10.34 -8.15
C SER A 21 6.58 -10.52 -8.91
N SER A 22 5.57 -9.70 -8.62
CA SER A 22 4.26 -9.69 -9.29
C SER A 22 4.16 -8.66 -10.42
N GLY A 23 5.27 -8.01 -10.81
CA GLY A 23 5.32 -7.02 -11.91
C GLY A 23 4.99 -5.59 -11.50
N VAL A 24 5.01 -5.31 -10.19
CA VAL A 24 4.75 -3.99 -9.62
C VAL A 24 6.08 -3.27 -9.45
N THR A 25 6.32 -2.24 -10.24
CA THR A 25 7.64 -1.58 -10.32
C THR A 25 7.64 -0.18 -9.74
N ASN A 26 6.47 0.43 -9.57
CA ASN A 26 6.33 1.76 -8.98
C ASN A 26 5.60 1.66 -7.64
N ILE A 27 6.34 1.66 -6.54
CA ILE A 27 5.78 1.41 -5.20
C ILE A 27 5.97 2.66 -4.34
N HIS A 28 4.85 3.23 -3.87
CA HIS A 28 4.83 4.38 -2.97
C HIS A 28 4.57 3.90 -1.54
N LEU A 29 5.56 4.05 -0.66
CA LEU A 29 5.39 3.74 0.76
C LEU A 29 4.77 4.92 1.52
N CYS A 30 3.65 4.68 2.17
CA CYS A 30 3.06 5.52 3.18
C CYS A 30 3.35 4.92 4.57
N TYR A 31 4.31 5.50 5.30
CA TYR A 31 4.80 4.94 6.55
C TYR A 31 4.44 5.79 7.79
N ALA A 32 4.16 5.08 8.87
CA ALA A 32 3.84 5.63 10.18
C ALA A 32 5.10 6.11 10.93
N LYS A 33 5.72 7.23 10.56
CA LYS A 33 6.71 7.87 11.44
C LYS A 33 6.39 9.35 11.58
N GLY A 34 5.62 9.64 12.62
CA GLY A 34 5.94 10.78 13.47
C GLY A 34 5.33 12.15 13.15
N THR A 35 4.25 12.27 12.40
CA THR A 35 3.51 13.54 12.35
C THR A 35 2.02 13.31 12.59
N ALA A 36 1.49 13.98 13.62
CA ALA A 36 0.08 13.94 13.99
C ALA A 36 -0.83 14.65 12.96
N ASN A 37 -0.24 15.27 11.93
CA ASN A 37 -0.96 15.98 10.88
C ASN A 37 -1.08 15.11 9.64
N LEU A 38 -2.30 15.02 9.12
CA LEU A 38 -2.62 14.43 7.82
C LEU A 38 -1.75 15.09 6.75
N ASP A 39 -0.83 14.33 6.17
CA ASP A 39 -0.12 14.77 4.98
C ASP A 39 -1.05 14.60 3.77
N LEU A 40 -1.71 15.70 3.38
CA LEU A 40 -2.64 15.73 2.24
C LEU A 40 -1.97 15.29 0.94
N SER A 41 -0.64 15.41 0.83
CA SER A 41 0.09 14.95 -0.36
C SER A 41 -0.02 13.44 -0.56
N VAL A 42 -0.12 12.67 0.52
CA VAL A 42 -0.31 11.21 0.48
C VAL A 42 -1.68 10.85 -0.10
N VAL A 43 -2.74 11.55 0.33
CA VAL A 43 -4.09 11.33 -0.20
C VAL A 43 -4.15 11.72 -1.69
N ALA A 44 -3.46 12.79 -2.08
CA ALA A 44 -3.38 13.23 -3.46
C ALA A 44 -2.69 12.23 -4.40
N LEU A 45 -1.90 11.27 -3.88
CA LEU A 45 -1.26 10.23 -4.69
C LEU A 45 -2.19 9.06 -5.05
N VAL A 46 -3.29 8.87 -4.30
CA VAL A 46 -4.21 7.74 -4.48
C VAL A 46 -4.77 7.61 -5.91
N PRO A 47 -5.16 8.69 -6.61
CA PRO A 47 -5.68 8.58 -7.97
C PRO A 47 -4.66 8.13 -9.02
N PHE A 48 -3.36 8.06 -8.68
CA PHE A 48 -2.27 7.76 -9.61
C PHE A 48 -1.67 6.36 -9.43
N VAL A 49 -2.25 5.55 -8.55
CA VAL A 49 -1.83 4.15 -8.33
C VAL A 49 -2.86 3.16 -8.85
N ASP A 50 -2.42 1.98 -9.28
CA ASP A 50 -3.32 0.92 -9.76
C ASP A 50 -4.07 0.26 -8.58
N TYR A 51 -3.48 0.22 -7.38
CA TYR A 51 -4.11 -0.30 -6.16
C TYR A 51 -3.42 0.20 -4.88
N VAL A 52 -4.15 0.09 -3.77
CA VAL A 52 -3.69 0.38 -2.42
C VAL A 52 -3.54 -0.94 -1.65
N ILE A 53 -2.36 -1.18 -1.09
CA ILE A 53 -2.08 -2.31 -0.20
C ILE A 53 -2.10 -1.81 1.25
N VAL A 54 -2.87 -2.47 2.09
CA VAL A 54 -2.99 -2.17 3.51
C VAL A 54 -2.28 -3.26 4.32
N GLY A 55 -1.18 -2.89 4.98
CA GLY A 55 -0.50 -3.78 5.91
C GLY A 55 -1.32 -3.97 7.20
N GLU A 56 -1.13 -5.08 7.91
CA GLU A 56 -1.99 -5.36 9.08
C GLU A 56 -1.77 -4.33 10.22
N ASP A 57 -0.63 -3.64 10.23
CA ASP A 57 -0.29 -2.60 11.21
C ASP A 57 -0.80 -1.19 10.81
N ALA A 58 -1.41 -1.06 9.63
CA ALA A 58 -1.87 0.22 9.09
C ALA A 58 -2.99 0.85 9.94
N HIS A 59 -3.73 0.08 10.73
CA HIS A 59 -4.80 0.57 11.61
C HIS A 59 -4.34 1.64 12.60
N ARG A 60 -3.03 1.74 12.85
CA ARG A 60 -2.43 2.74 13.74
C ARG A 60 -2.23 4.10 13.07
N LEU A 61 -2.55 4.22 11.78
CA LEU A 61 -2.34 5.43 10.99
C LEU A 61 -3.56 6.36 11.03
N PRO A 62 -3.40 7.62 11.51
CA PRO A 62 -4.51 8.57 11.62
C PRO A 62 -5.22 8.85 10.28
N TYR A 63 -4.48 8.76 9.17
CA TYR A 63 -4.95 9.09 7.84
C TYR A 63 -5.45 7.90 7.02
N LEU A 64 -5.38 6.67 7.54
CA LEU A 64 -5.82 5.46 6.84
C LEU A 64 -7.25 5.60 6.30
N LYS A 65 -8.16 6.15 7.11
CA LYS A 65 -9.56 6.35 6.72
C LYS A 65 -9.70 7.27 5.50
N HIS A 66 -8.91 8.34 5.43
CA HIS A 66 -8.95 9.29 4.32
C HIS A 66 -8.44 8.64 3.03
N ILE A 67 -7.34 7.88 3.11
CA ILE A 67 -6.79 7.16 1.96
C ILE A 67 -7.78 6.11 1.44
N ILE A 68 -8.38 5.31 2.32
CA ILE A 68 -9.40 4.32 1.95
C ILE A 68 -10.63 4.99 1.32
N THR A 69 -11.05 6.13 1.88
CA THR A 69 -12.19 6.88 1.34
C THR A 69 -11.90 7.39 -0.08
N GLU A 70 -10.73 8.00 -0.30
CA GLU A 70 -10.33 8.48 -1.63
C GLU A 70 -10.22 7.32 -2.62
N ALA A 71 -9.62 6.19 -2.20
CA ALA A 71 -9.49 5.01 -3.05
C ALA A 71 -10.87 4.49 -3.50
N HIS A 72 -11.84 4.40 -2.58
CA HIS A 72 -13.21 4.02 -2.92
C HIS A 72 -13.89 5.02 -3.87
N LEU A 73 -13.74 6.33 -3.63
CA LEU A 73 -14.30 7.37 -4.50
C LEU A 73 -13.78 7.28 -5.93
N ARG A 74 -12.50 6.91 -6.08
CA ARG A 74 -11.80 6.77 -7.36
C ARG A 74 -11.91 5.36 -7.96
N GLN A 75 -12.61 4.44 -7.29
CA GLN A 75 -12.71 3.03 -7.67
C GLN A 75 -11.34 2.31 -7.76
N ILE A 76 -10.37 2.77 -6.97
CA ILE A 76 -9.06 2.12 -6.83
C ILE A 76 -9.19 0.94 -5.86
N PRO A 77 -8.77 -0.28 -6.24
CA PRO A 77 -8.82 -1.45 -5.38
C PRO A 77 -7.98 -1.26 -4.10
N VAL A 78 -8.58 -1.56 -2.95
CA VAL A 78 -7.90 -1.64 -1.66
C VAL A 78 -7.75 -3.11 -1.29
N LEU A 79 -6.52 -3.59 -1.15
CA LEU A 79 -6.20 -4.99 -0.89
C LEU A 79 -5.43 -5.10 0.44
N PRO A 80 -5.72 -6.11 1.26
CA PRO A 80 -4.90 -6.37 2.44
C PRO A 80 -3.60 -7.10 2.02
N GLU A 81 -2.54 -6.98 2.81
CA GLU A 81 -1.21 -7.46 2.42
C GLU A 81 -1.12 -8.97 2.13
N GLU A 82 -2.02 -9.80 2.69
CA GLU A 82 -2.05 -11.24 2.45
C GLU A 82 -2.52 -11.58 1.03
N ARG A 83 -3.14 -10.60 0.34
CA ARG A 83 -3.55 -10.71 -1.08
C ARG A 83 -2.42 -10.40 -2.05
N ILE A 84 -1.26 -9.94 -1.59
CA ILE A 84 -0.06 -9.90 -2.42
C ILE A 84 0.39 -11.36 -2.60
N THR A 85 -0.15 -12.03 -3.61
CA THR A 85 0.07 -13.46 -3.84
C THR A 85 1.55 -13.80 -3.75
N ALA A 86 1.88 -14.79 -2.92
CA ALA A 86 3.13 -15.51 -3.00
C ALA A 86 3.14 -16.24 -4.34
N VAL A 87 3.68 -15.60 -5.39
CA VAL A 87 3.97 -16.27 -6.65
C VAL A 87 4.93 -17.40 -6.30
N LYS A 88 4.42 -18.63 -6.39
CA LYS A 88 5.10 -19.87 -6.03
C LYS A 88 6.49 -19.92 -6.66
N SER A 89 7.49 -20.26 -5.84
CA SER A 89 8.59 -21.12 -6.26
C SER A 89 8.00 -22.45 -6.77
N ASN A 90 7.58 -22.50 -8.03
CA ASN A 90 7.32 -23.74 -8.75
C ASN A 90 8.55 -23.98 -9.65
N ASN A 91 9.65 -24.43 -9.04
CA ASN A 91 10.67 -25.16 -9.78
C ASN A 91 10.28 -26.65 -9.66
N GLY A 92 9.53 -27.12 -10.65
CA GLY A 92 9.43 -28.55 -10.95
C GLY A 92 10.65 -29.03 -11.72
#